data_AF-A0A5U1A6Z1-F1
#
_entry.id   AF-A0A5U1A6Z1-F1
#
_cell.length_a   1.000
_cell.length_b   1.000
_cell.length_c   1.000
_cell.angle_alpha   90.00
_cell.angle_beta   90.00
_cell.angle_gamma   90.00
#
_symmetry.space_group_name_H-M   'P 1'
#
loop_
_entity.id
_entity.type
_entity.pdbx_description
1 polymer ?
#
loop_
_entity_poly.entity_id
_entity_poly.type
_entity_poly.pdbx_seq_one_letter_code
_entity_poly.pdbx_strand_id
1 'polypeptide(L)'
;MENTKAIQYRLRNGLLVAVNADMSLPFDTIERTIMTYLGFNEELNEEHGVAIWSDADNGARRHITARGKDYSLEELFTLAQSFECVALDLFNDHAIAQRLIRELGLSVTPIIFRNGSLTGTWRVERISNYLPYNRLLNGVISGVNQPVACENVNLVVAVLATACRVIGLAKQAFIHFPNGAEGSAEIIACDFEFTWMLREYLDQTVFRAEELDMYITSTIPDDVRAEAIATARAKCRAAIAEQAKEEVKEVADGD
;
A
#
# COMPACT_ATOMS: atom_id res chain seq x y z
N MET A 1 -10.51 23.51 8.66
CA MET A 1 -10.18 22.12 8.33
C MET A 1 -8.94 22.17 7.48
N GLU A 2 -7.79 21.78 8.03
CA GLU A 2 -6.61 21.55 7.21
C GLU A 2 -6.97 20.49 6.17
N ASN A 3 -6.74 20.80 4.89
CA ASN A 3 -6.90 19.85 3.80
C ASN A 3 -5.83 18.78 3.98
N THR A 4 -6.15 17.70 4.71
CA THR A 4 -5.26 16.55 4.85
C THR A 4 -5.14 15.93 3.47
N LYS A 5 -4.04 16.25 2.78
CA LYS A 5 -3.81 15.88 1.39
C LYS A 5 -3.75 14.36 1.28
N ALA A 6 -4.63 13.77 0.47
CA ALA A 6 -4.61 12.33 0.20
C ALA A 6 -3.25 11.91 -0.39
N ILE A 7 -2.77 10.73 -0.01
CA ILE A 7 -1.49 10.18 -0.47
C ILE A 7 -1.73 9.46 -1.80
N GLN A 8 -0.99 9.83 -2.83
CA GLN A 8 -1.15 9.27 -4.18
C GLN A 8 -0.22 8.08 -4.40
N TYR A 9 -0.73 7.03 -5.04
CA TYR A 9 0.03 5.85 -5.47
C TYR A 9 -0.19 5.62 -6.96
N ARG A 10 0.88 5.27 -7.67
CA ARG A 10 0.87 4.88 -9.08
C ARG A 10 0.97 3.37 -9.17
N LEU A 11 -0.10 2.73 -9.64
CA LEU A 11 -0.16 1.30 -9.88
C LEU A 11 0.72 0.89 -11.08
N ARG A 12 0.93 -0.41 -11.25
CA ARG A 12 1.83 -0.98 -12.28
C ARG A 12 1.47 -0.59 -13.72
N ASN A 13 0.18 -0.44 -14.02
CA ASN A 13 -0.30 0.01 -15.33
C ASN A 13 -0.28 1.55 -15.48
N GLY A 14 0.21 2.27 -14.48
CA GLY A 14 0.28 3.72 -14.45
C GLY A 14 -0.96 4.43 -13.89
N LEU A 15 -2.02 3.68 -13.55
CA LEU A 15 -3.22 4.25 -12.93
C LEU A 15 -2.90 4.86 -11.56
N LEU A 16 -3.41 6.06 -11.30
CA LEU A 16 -3.24 6.75 -10.02
C LEU A 16 -4.43 6.43 -9.10
N VAL A 17 -4.11 6.11 -7.84
CA VAL A 17 -5.09 5.89 -6.76
C VAL A 17 -4.71 6.69 -5.52
N ALA A 18 -5.70 6.99 -4.68
CA ALA A 18 -5.52 7.85 -3.52
C ALA A 18 -5.87 7.11 -2.23
N VAL A 19 -4.97 7.15 -1.26
CA VAL A 19 -5.19 6.67 0.09
C VAL A 19 -5.51 7.85 0.98
N ASN A 20 -6.45 7.68 1.91
CA ASN A 20 -6.79 8.73 2.87
C ASN A 20 -5.61 9.03 3.80
N ALA A 21 -5.61 10.21 4.43
CA ALA A 21 -4.52 10.61 5.31
C ALA A 21 -4.35 9.71 6.54
N ASP A 22 -5.42 9.05 6.99
CA ASP A 22 -5.41 8.05 8.05
C ASP A 22 -5.01 6.64 7.57
N MET A 23 -4.54 6.52 6.33
CA MET A 23 -4.16 5.27 5.66
C MET A 23 -5.34 4.32 5.36
N SER A 24 -6.59 4.77 5.57
CA SER A 24 -7.76 4.02 5.13
C SER A 24 -7.87 4.00 3.61
N LEU A 25 -8.35 2.88 3.07
CA LEU A 25 -8.45 2.64 1.63
C LEU A 25 -9.89 2.89 1.16
N PRO A 26 -10.15 3.93 0.34
CA PRO A 26 -11.43 4.12 -0.33
C PRO A 26 -11.81 2.91 -1.20
N PHE A 27 -13.11 2.66 -1.40
CA PHE A 27 -13.56 1.52 -2.20
C PHE A 27 -13.11 1.60 -3.66
N ASP A 28 -13.16 2.77 -4.29
CA ASP A 28 -12.64 2.95 -5.65
C ASP A 28 -11.15 2.62 -5.75
N THR A 29 -10.37 2.97 -4.72
CA THR A 29 -8.94 2.66 -4.61
C THR A 29 -8.70 1.17 -4.44
N ILE A 30 -9.48 0.48 -3.59
CA ILE A 30 -9.41 -0.98 -3.45
C ILE A 30 -9.71 -1.63 -4.80
N GLU A 31 -10.79 -1.24 -5.44
CA GLU A 31 -11.23 -1.83 -6.68
C GLU A 31 -10.21 -1.65 -7.81
N ARG A 32 -9.73 -0.41 -8.01
CA ARG A 32 -8.70 -0.12 -9.01
C ARG A 32 -7.43 -0.90 -8.80
N THR A 33 -7.01 -1.04 -7.55
CA THR A 33 -5.80 -1.78 -7.19
C THR A 33 -5.96 -3.27 -7.48
N ILE A 34 -7.08 -3.86 -7.08
CA ILE A 34 -7.34 -5.28 -7.31
C ILE A 34 -7.52 -5.58 -8.80
N MET A 35 -8.33 -4.79 -9.52
CA MET A 35 -8.55 -5.00 -10.95
C MET A 35 -7.24 -4.86 -11.75
N THR A 36 -6.41 -3.86 -11.41
CA THR A 36 -5.07 -3.71 -12.00
C THR A 36 -4.17 -4.90 -11.67
N TYR A 37 -4.17 -5.38 -10.43
CA TYR A 37 -3.41 -6.56 -10.02
C TYR A 37 -3.84 -7.83 -10.78
N LEU A 38 -5.13 -7.96 -11.06
CA LEU A 38 -5.70 -9.08 -11.81
C LEU A 38 -5.46 -9.00 -13.34
N GLY A 39 -4.82 -7.93 -13.82
CA GLY A 39 -4.45 -7.76 -15.23
C GLY A 39 -5.49 -6.99 -16.05
N PHE A 40 -6.27 -6.09 -15.44
CA PHE A 40 -7.23 -5.24 -16.14
C PHE A 40 -6.77 -3.78 -16.23
N ASN A 41 -7.14 -3.11 -17.32
CA ASN A 41 -7.02 -1.67 -17.51
C ASN A 41 -8.38 -0.99 -17.35
N GLU A 42 -8.38 0.20 -16.75
CA GLU A 42 -9.59 1.01 -16.56
C GLU A 42 -9.83 1.94 -17.76
N GLU A 43 -11.05 1.94 -18.28
CA GLU A 43 -11.61 2.98 -19.13
C GLU A 43 -12.79 3.62 -18.36
N LEU A 44 -12.65 4.88 -17.97
CA LEU A 44 -13.71 5.60 -17.26
C LEU A 44 -14.71 6.17 -18.26
N ASN A 45 -15.99 5.81 -18.10
CA ASN A 45 -17.09 6.43 -18.85
C ASN A 45 -17.86 7.36 -17.92
N GLU A 46 -17.53 8.65 -17.96
CA GLU A 46 -18.12 9.67 -17.07
C GLU A 46 -19.61 9.90 -17.33
N GLU A 47 -20.03 9.84 -18.61
CA GLU A 47 -21.44 10.01 -19.01
C GLU A 47 -22.32 8.97 -18.30
N HIS A 48 -21.88 7.72 -18.34
CA HIS A 48 -22.58 6.61 -17.71
C HIS A 48 -22.16 6.38 -16.26
N GLY A 49 -21.20 7.12 -15.71
CA GLY A 49 -20.74 6.92 -14.33
C GLY A 49 -20.34 5.47 -14.05
N VAL A 50 -19.52 4.89 -14.93
CA VAL A 50 -19.04 3.51 -14.82
C VAL A 50 -17.56 3.39 -15.18
N ALA A 51 -16.91 2.36 -14.68
CA ALA A 51 -15.60 1.92 -15.13
C ALA A 51 -15.77 0.66 -15.98
N ILE A 52 -15.18 0.67 -17.17
CA ILE A 52 -15.09 -0.47 -18.07
C ILE A 52 -13.71 -1.07 -17.90
N TRP A 53 -13.65 -2.37 -17.63
CA TRP A 53 -12.42 -3.11 -17.38
C TRP A 53 -12.08 -4.00 -18.55
N SER A 54 -10.98 -3.70 -19.23
CA SER A 54 -10.46 -4.50 -20.33
C SER A 54 -9.25 -5.32 -19.91
N ASP A 55 -9.16 -6.54 -20.41
CA ASP A 55 -7.99 -7.40 -20.27
C ASP A 55 -6.75 -6.68 -20.85
N ALA A 56 -5.68 -6.59 -20.05
CA ALA A 56 -4.49 -5.84 -20.43
C ALA A 56 -3.72 -6.48 -21.60
N ASP A 57 -3.85 -7.78 -21.82
CA ASP A 57 -3.08 -8.51 -22.83
C ASP A 57 -3.73 -8.40 -24.23
N ASN A 58 -5.05 -8.35 -24.30
CA ASN A 58 -5.80 -8.37 -25.57
C ASN A 58 -6.78 -7.21 -25.76
N GLY A 59 -6.96 -6.35 -24.77
CA GLY A 59 -7.86 -5.19 -24.83
C GLY A 59 -9.36 -5.52 -24.83
N ALA A 60 -9.73 -6.79 -24.69
CA ALA A 60 -11.14 -7.18 -24.67
C ALA A 60 -11.80 -6.65 -23.39
N ARG A 61 -12.88 -5.89 -23.56
CA ARG A 61 -13.73 -5.45 -22.45
C ARG A 61 -14.38 -6.68 -21.80
N ARG A 62 -14.26 -6.80 -20.49
CA ARG A 62 -14.75 -7.96 -19.71
C ARG A 62 -15.78 -7.56 -18.69
N HIS A 63 -15.49 -6.51 -17.93
CA HIS A 63 -16.31 -6.14 -16.79
C HIS A 63 -16.73 -4.67 -16.85
N ILE A 64 -17.85 -4.39 -16.19
CA ILE A 64 -18.29 -3.03 -15.88
C ILE A 64 -18.59 -2.92 -14.39
N THR A 65 -18.23 -1.81 -13.78
CA THR A 65 -18.53 -1.51 -12.39
C THR A 65 -19.05 -0.08 -12.24
N ALA A 66 -19.93 0.14 -11.26
CA ALA A 66 -20.51 1.45 -11.00
C ALA A 66 -19.45 2.43 -10.46
N ARG A 67 -19.52 3.70 -10.89
CA ARG A 67 -18.65 4.80 -10.44
C ARG A 67 -19.49 6.02 -10.07
N GLY A 68 -19.66 6.24 -8.77
CA GLY A 68 -20.29 7.46 -8.24
C GLY A 68 -21.79 7.61 -8.52
N LYS A 69 -22.41 6.68 -9.26
CA LYS A 69 -23.86 6.56 -9.44
C LYS A 69 -24.34 5.27 -8.80
N ASP A 70 -25.44 5.38 -8.07
CA ASP A 70 -26.12 4.23 -7.48
C ASP A 70 -26.97 3.56 -8.56
N TYR A 71 -26.44 2.49 -9.14
CA TYR A 71 -27.17 1.62 -10.04
C TYR A 71 -27.83 0.49 -9.25
N SER A 72 -29.09 0.20 -9.55
CA SER A 72 -29.63 -1.12 -9.22
C SER A 72 -28.90 -2.21 -10.02
N LEU A 73 -28.97 -3.45 -9.53
CA LEU A 73 -28.33 -4.59 -10.19
C LEU A 73 -28.85 -4.76 -11.63
N GLU A 74 -30.16 -4.59 -11.85
CA GLU A 74 -30.79 -4.71 -13.18
C GLU A 74 -30.34 -3.62 -14.15
N GLU A 75 -30.21 -2.38 -13.68
CA GLU A 75 -29.70 -1.28 -14.50
C GLU A 75 -28.24 -1.51 -14.88
N LEU A 76 -27.40 -1.95 -13.93
CA LEU A 76 -26.00 -2.25 -14.21
C LEU A 76 -25.86 -3.41 -15.20
N PHE A 77 -26.69 -4.44 -15.11
CA PHE A 77 -26.71 -5.54 -16.09
C PHE A 77 -27.13 -5.08 -17.48
N THR A 78 -28.18 -4.26 -17.57
CA THR A 78 -28.65 -3.72 -18.86
C THR A 78 -27.57 -2.86 -19.50
N LEU A 79 -26.90 -2.03 -18.70
CA LEU A 79 -25.79 -1.21 -19.15
C LEU A 79 -24.59 -2.07 -19.58
N ALA A 80 -24.26 -3.12 -18.83
CA ALA A 80 -23.20 -4.06 -19.17
C ALA A 80 -23.39 -4.68 -20.56
N GLN A 81 -24.62 -5.07 -20.91
CA GLN A 81 -24.94 -5.62 -22.23
C GLN A 81 -24.66 -4.61 -23.36
N SER A 82 -24.93 -3.32 -23.14
CA SER A 82 -24.67 -2.27 -24.13
C SER A 82 -23.17 -2.07 -24.43
N PHE A 83 -22.31 -2.45 -23.49
CA PHE A 83 -20.85 -2.42 -23.62
C PHE A 83 -20.24 -3.78 -23.95
N GLU A 84 -21.06 -4.81 -24.19
CA GLU A 84 -20.62 -6.20 -24.39
C GLU A 84 -19.79 -6.75 -23.20
N CYS A 85 -20.12 -6.30 -21.98
CA CYS A 85 -19.44 -6.63 -20.73
C CYS A 85 -20.33 -7.41 -19.76
N VAL A 86 -19.72 -7.90 -18.68
CA VAL A 86 -20.41 -8.47 -17.51
C VAL A 86 -20.36 -7.46 -16.36
N ALA A 87 -21.49 -7.21 -15.70
CA ALA A 87 -21.49 -6.42 -14.47
C ALA A 87 -20.74 -7.17 -13.35
N LEU A 88 -19.82 -6.48 -12.69
CA LEU A 88 -19.03 -7.02 -11.60
C LEU A 88 -19.34 -6.28 -10.31
N ASP A 89 -19.66 -7.02 -9.25
CA ASP A 89 -19.64 -6.52 -7.89
C ASP A 89 -18.44 -7.12 -7.16
N LEU A 90 -17.31 -6.41 -7.23
CA LEU A 90 -16.05 -6.87 -6.66
C LEU A 90 -16.17 -7.16 -5.15
N PHE A 91 -16.94 -6.35 -4.42
CA PHE A 91 -17.05 -6.43 -2.96
C PHE A 91 -17.93 -7.57 -2.47
N ASN A 92 -18.58 -8.29 -3.38
CA ASN A 92 -19.32 -9.52 -3.11
C ASN A 92 -18.83 -10.72 -3.96
N ASP A 93 -17.72 -10.57 -4.70
CA ASP A 93 -17.16 -11.66 -5.52
C ASP A 93 -16.26 -12.59 -4.68
N HIS A 94 -16.83 -13.71 -4.25
CA HIS A 94 -16.11 -14.72 -3.48
C HIS A 94 -15.02 -15.45 -4.28
N ALA A 95 -15.14 -15.54 -5.61
CA ALA A 95 -14.15 -16.22 -6.44
C ALA A 95 -12.86 -15.40 -6.54
N ILE A 96 -12.98 -14.08 -6.69
CA ILE A 96 -11.86 -13.14 -6.62
C ILE A 96 -11.22 -13.18 -5.23
N ALA A 97 -12.03 -13.15 -4.16
CA ALA A 97 -11.50 -13.25 -2.79
C ALA A 97 -10.70 -14.55 -2.58
N GLN A 98 -11.23 -15.70 -3.02
CA GLN A 98 -10.53 -16.98 -2.92
C GLN A 98 -9.24 -17.02 -3.76
N ARG A 99 -9.25 -16.42 -4.96
CA ARG A 99 -8.06 -16.28 -5.79
C ARG A 99 -6.97 -15.48 -5.07
N LEU A 100 -7.32 -14.32 -4.49
CA LEU A 100 -6.39 -13.47 -3.75
C LEU A 100 -5.82 -14.15 -2.50
N ILE A 101 -6.67 -14.85 -1.74
CA ILE A 101 -6.24 -15.64 -0.58
C ILE A 101 -5.14 -16.62 -0.97
N ARG A 102 -5.31 -17.33 -2.10
CA ARG A 102 -4.33 -18.31 -2.58
C ARG A 102 -3.06 -17.65 -3.13
N GLU A 103 -3.21 -16.68 -4.02
CA GLU A 103 -2.06 -16.05 -4.72
C GLU A 103 -1.18 -15.24 -3.76
N LEU A 104 -1.80 -14.51 -2.84
CA LEU A 104 -1.09 -13.68 -1.86
C LEU A 104 -0.85 -14.42 -0.55
N GLY A 105 -1.27 -15.69 -0.44
CA GLY A 105 -1.21 -16.54 0.76
C GLY A 105 -1.69 -15.84 2.02
N LEU A 106 -2.95 -15.39 2.00
CA LEU A 106 -3.60 -14.73 3.12
C LEU A 106 -4.18 -15.76 4.09
N SER A 107 -4.16 -15.44 5.38
CA SER A 107 -4.85 -16.17 6.44
C SER A 107 -6.15 -15.45 6.81
N VAL A 108 -7.21 -16.21 7.04
CA VAL A 108 -8.53 -15.69 7.41
C VAL A 108 -8.91 -16.24 8.78
N THR A 109 -9.17 -15.34 9.73
CA THR A 109 -9.52 -15.68 11.10
C THR A 109 -10.82 -14.97 11.48
N PRO A 110 -11.88 -15.70 11.89
CA PRO A 110 -13.09 -15.08 12.42
C PRO A 110 -12.84 -14.52 13.82
N ILE A 111 -13.27 -13.28 14.06
CA ILE A 111 -13.35 -12.64 15.37
C ILE A 111 -14.82 -12.64 15.80
N ILE A 112 -15.14 -13.55 16.70
CA ILE A 112 -16.51 -13.75 17.17
C ILE A 112 -16.85 -12.72 18.26
N PHE A 113 -15.94 -12.54 19.24
CA PHE A 113 -16.13 -11.63 20.36
C PHE A 113 -15.01 -10.59 20.45
N ARG A 114 -15.38 -9.37 20.83
CA ARG A 114 -14.44 -8.30 21.23
C ARG A 114 -14.94 -7.68 22.52
N ASN A 115 -14.10 -7.68 23.55
CA ASN A 115 -14.43 -7.12 24.88
C ASN A 115 -15.77 -7.64 25.45
N GLY A 116 -16.07 -8.93 25.24
CA GLY A 116 -17.31 -9.56 25.72
C GLY A 116 -18.56 -9.32 24.87
N SER A 117 -18.47 -8.57 23.76
CA SER A 117 -19.58 -8.37 22.82
C SER A 117 -19.41 -9.19 21.55
N LEU A 118 -20.52 -9.74 21.03
CA LEU A 118 -20.55 -10.39 19.72
C LEU A 118 -20.31 -9.33 18.64
N THR A 119 -19.36 -9.58 17.75
CA THR A 119 -18.97 -8.63 16.68
C THR A 119 -19.18 -9.18 15.28
N GLY A 120 -18.84 -10.45 15.05
CA GLY A 120 -18.96 -11.05 13.71
C GLY A 120 -18.03 -10.39 12.69
N THR A 121 -16.77 -10.18 13.08
CA THR A 121 -15.76 -9.53 12.24
C THR A 121 -14.80 -10.56 11.65
N TRP A 122 -14.29 -10.32 10.46
CA TRP A 122 -13.23 -11.11 9.85
C TRP A 122 -11.91 -10.37 9.94
N ARG A 123 -10.87 -11.05 10.40
CA ARG A 123 -9.50 -10.59 10.30
C ARG A 123 -8.81 -11.36 9.18
N VAL A 124 -8.24 -10.63 8.23
CA VAL A 124 -7.47 -11.22 7.13
C VAL A 124 -6.06 -10.67 7.21
N GLU A 125 -5.08 -11.55 7.22
CA GLU A 125 -3.69 -11.18 7.45
C GLU A 125 -2.71 -11.97 6.56
N ARG A 126 -1.63 -11.32 6.17
CA ARG A 126 -0.48 -11.99 5.56
C ARG A 126 0.50 -12.34 6.67
N ILE A 127 0.47 -13.59 7.13
CA ILE A 127 1.43 -14.07 8.13
C ILE A 127 2.71 -14.43 7.40
N SER A 128 3.74 -13.61 7.58
CA SER A 128 5.07 -13.96 7.11
C SER A 128 5.64 -15.07 8.00
N ASN A 129 6.09 -16.17 7.40
CA ASN A 129 6.73 -17.30 8.09
C ASN A 129 8.08 -16.93 8.76
N TYR A 130 8.46 -15.65 8.72
CA TYR A 130 9.83 -15.21 8.94
C TYR A 130 10.09 -14.60 10.33
N LEU A 131 9.28 -14.87 11.36
CA LEU A 131 9.40 -14.20 12.67
C LEU A 131 9.62 -12.67 12.48
N PRO A 132 8.66 -11.96 11.85
CA PRO A 132 8.89 -10.62 11.31
C PRO A 132 9.52 -9.65 12.33
N TYR A 133 9.16 -9.79 13.60
CA TYR A 133 9.64 -8.93 14.68
C TYR A 133 11.06 -9.23 15.20
N ASN A 134 11.73 -10.28 14.69
CA ASN A 134 13.08 -10.63 15.09
C ASN A 134 14.12 -9.81 14.31
N ARG A 135 14.31 -8.55 14.74
CA ARG A 135 15.23 -7.60 14.09
C ARG A 135 16.68 -8.10 14.00
N LEU A 136 17.13 -8.87 15.00
CA LEU A 136 18.50 -9.42 15.04
C LEU A 136 18.77 -10.42 13.91
N LEU A 137 17.76 -11.23 13.56
CA LEU A 137 17.88 -12.23 12.51
C LEU A 137 17.59 -11.66 11.12
N ASN A 138 16.72 -10.66 11.03
CA ASN A 138 16.04 -10.30 9.79
C ASN A 138 16.28 -8.86 9.32
N GLY A 139 16.93 -8.03 10.13
CA GLY A 139 17.10 -6.61 9.86
C GLY A 139 15.75 -5.85 9.84
N VAL A 140 15.70 -4.75 9.08
CA VAL A 140 14.48 -3.98 8.84
C VAL A 140 13.62 -4.71 7.80
N ILE A 141 12.40 -5.13 8.18
CA ILE A 141 11.48 -5.74 7.23
C ILE A 141 11.08 -4.71 6.18
N SER A 142 11.26 -5.01 4.90
CA SER A 142 10.80 -4.18 3.79
C SER A 142 10.06 -5.03 2.74
N GLY A 143 9.14 -4.41 1.99
CA GLY A 143 8.52 -5.03 0.83
C GLY A 143 7.41 -6.06 1.11
N VAL A 144 7.30 -7.07 0.22
CA VAL A 144 6.14 -7.98 0.07
C VAL A 144 5.94 -8.97 1.24
N ASN A 145 6.94 -9.12 2.10
CA ASN A 145 6.91 -10.05 3.24
C ASN A 145 6.57 -9.36 4.57
N GLN A 146 6.19 -8.08 4.55
CA GLN A 146 5.72 -7.40 5.75
C GLN A 146 4.40 -8.00 6.22
N PRO A 147 4.25 -8.22 7.54
CA PRO A 147 2.95 -8.57 8.09
C PRO A 147 1.97 -7.44 7.81
N VAL A 148 0.79 -7.76 7.33
CA VAL A 148 -0.31 -6.81 7.17
C VAL A 148 -1.60 -7.48 7.61
N ALA A 149 -2.50 -6.73 8.23
CA ALA A 149 -3.80 -7.24 8.67
C ALA A 149 -4.88 -6.19 8.45
N CYS A 150 -6.03 -6.59 7.95
CA CYS A 150 -7.24 -5.76 7.93
C CYS A 150 -8.38 -6.51 8.59
N GLU A 151 -9.32 -5.75 9.15
CA GLU A 151 -10.51 -6.27 9.78
C GLU A 151 -11.75 -5.65 9.16
N ASN A 152 -12.77 -6.46 8.86
CA ASN A 152 -14.05 -5.97 8.36
C ASN A 152 -15.17 -6.97 8.68
N VAL A 153 -16.41 -6.47 8.82
CA VAL A 153 -17.60 -7.32 8.99
C VAL A 153 -17.93 -8.12 7.73
N ASN A 154 -17.56 -7.61 6.56
CA ASN A 154 -17.64 -8.34 5.29
C ASN A 154 -16.27 -8.99 5.00
N LEU A 155 -16.28 -10.32 4.88
CA LEU A 155 -15.08 -11.11 4.60
C LEU A 155 -14.40 -10.69 3.29
N VAL A 156 -15.16 -10.48 2.22
CA VAL A 156 -14.61 -10.11 0.90
C VAL A 156 -13.92 -8.76 1.00
N VAL A 157 -14.52 -7.77 1.67
CA VAL A 157 -13.90 -6.46 1.90
C VAL A 157 -12.60 -6.58 2.70
N ALA A 158 -12.58 -7.40 3.76
CA ALA A 158 -11.35 -7.64 4.53
C ALA A 158 -10.24 -8.25 3.66
N VAL A 159 -10.58 -9.22 2.80
CA VAL A 159 -9.63 -9.84 1.86
C VAL A 159 -9.08 -8.82 0.87
N LEU A 160 -9.94 -8.04 0.22
CA LEU A 160 -9.55 -7.06 -0.78
C LEU A 160 -8.67 -5.95 -0.18
N ALA A 161 -9.03 -5.45 1.01
CA ALA A 161 -8.24 -4.44 1.73
C ALA A 161 -6.87 -4.97 2.13
N THR A 162 -6.78 -6.19 2.68
CA THR A 162 -5.50 -6.82 3.02
C THR A 162 -4.66 -7.04 1.76
N ALA A 163 -5.26 -7.50 0.67
CA ALA A 163 -4.57 -7.67 -0.61
C ALA A 163 -3.96 -6.36 -1.12
N CYS A 164 -4.69 -5.24 -1.03
CA CYS A 164 -4.16 -3.91 -1.39
C CYS A 164 -2.92 -3.53 -0.58
N ARG A 165 -2.92 -3.79 0.73
CA ARG A 165 -1.75 -3.54 1.60
C ARG A 165 -0.57 -4.46 1.28
N VAL A 166 -0.82 -5.72 0.93
CA VAL A 166 0.23 -6.65 0.44
C VAL A 166 0.85 -6.13 -0.87
N ILE A 167 0.02 -5.62 -1.79
CA ILE A 167 0.45 -5.06 -3.08
C ILE A 167 1.33 -3.80 -2.89
N GLY A 168 1.10 -3.05 -1.80
CA GLY A 168 1.97 -1.96 -1.39
C GLY A 168 1.25 -0.66 -1.02
N LEU A 169 -0.09 -0.61 -1.08
CA LEU A 169 -0.83 0.56 -0.60
C LEU A 169 -0.67 0.72 0.92
N ALA A 170 -0.75 1.97 1.37
CA ALA A 170 -0.52 2.37 2.77
C ALA A 170 0.90 2.05 3.30
N LYS A 171 1.86 1.83 2.40
CA LYS A 171 3.28 1.78 2.75
C LYS A 171 3.91 3.16 2.52
N GLN A 172 4.88 3.49 3.34
CA GLN A 172 5.66 4.70 3.28
C GLN A 172 7.11 4.37 2.91
N ALA A 173 7.71 5.16 2.04
CA ALA A 173 9.06 4.97 1.56
C ALA A 173 10.11 5.65 2.46
N PHE A 174 11.19 4.94 2.71
CA PHE A 174 12.35 5.41 3.46
C PHE A 174 13.63 5.06 2.71
N ILE A 175 14.69 5.80 2.97
CA ILE A 175 16.04 5.55 2.44
C ILE A 175 16.95 5.27 3.61
N HIS A 176 17.62 4.12 3.58
CA HIS A 176 18.50 3.64 4.63
C HIS A 176 19.96 3.60 4.15
N PHE A 177 20.86 4.10 4.97
CA PHE A 177 22.31 4.11 4.78
C PHE A 177 22.98 3.25 5.87
N PRO A 178 23.00 1.91 5.73
CA PRO A 178 23.51 1.01 6.78
C PRO A 178 25.00 1.25 7.11
N ASN A 179 25.77 1.72 6.14
CA ASN A 179 27.21 1.93 6.25
C ASN A 179 27.58 3.44 6.20
N GLY A 180 26.68 4.29 6.69
CA GLY A 180 26.86 5.74 6.67
C GLY A 180 26.65 6.38 5.29
N ALA A 181 26.73 7.71 5.25
CA ALA A 181 26.29 8.51 4.09
C ALA A 181 26.99 8.15 2.77
N GLU A 182 28.27 7.78 2.79
CA GLU A 182 29.03 7.41 1.59
C GLU A 182 28.81 5.96 1.15
N GLY A 183 28.13 5.16 1.97
CA GLY A 183 27.79 3.78 1.66
C GLY A 183 26.67 3.62 0.63
N SER A 184 26.33 2.36 0.36
CA SER A 184 25.17 1.98 -0.43
C SER A 184 23.88 2.43 0.25
N ALA A 185 22.91 2.88 -0.56
CA ALA A 185 21.58 3.24 -0.11
C ALA A 185 20.59 2.10 -0.39
N GLU A 186 19.67 1.87 0.53
CA GLU A 186 18.57 0.92 0.39
C GLU A 186 17.24 1.66 0.47
N ILE A 187 16.32 1.37 -0.44
CA ILE A 187 14.95 1.91 -0.38
C ILE A 187 14.07 0.90 0.34
N ILE A 188 13.42 1.37 1.39
CA ILE A 188 12.57 0.58 2.28
C ILE A 188 11.14 1.05 2.08
N ALA A 189 10.25 0.17 1.62
CA ALA A 189 8.81 0.38 1.72
C ALA A 189 8.32 -0.23 3.04
N CYS A 190 7.81 0.60 3.94
CA CYS A 190 7.34 0.21 5.26
C CYS A 190 5.85 0.47 5.41
N ASP A 191 5.09 -0.57 5.71
CA ASP A 191 3.69 -0.41 6.05
C ASP A 191 3.50 0.56 7.24
N PHE A 192 2.51 1.45 7.13
CA PHE A 192 2.31 2.55 8.08
C PHE A 192 2.18 2.09 9.55
N GLU A 193 1.57 0.92 9.79
CA GLU A 193 1.39 0.36 11.14
C GLU A 193 2.72 -0.07 11.78
N PHE A 194 3.78 -0.15 10.98
CA PHE A 194 5.09 -0.67 11.36
C PHE A 194 6.20 0.38 11.28
N THR A 195 5.90 1.62 10.93
CA THR A 195 6.91 2.69 10.88
C THR A 195 7.51 3.02 12.24
N TRP A 196 6.80 2.69 13.34
CA TRP A 196 7.37 2.77 14.69
C TRP A 196 8.64 1.92 14.84
N MET A 197 8.82 0.87 14.03
CA MET A 197 10.01 0.03 14.07
C MET A 197 11.27 0.74 13.59
N LEU A 198 11.11 1.84 12.84
CA LEU A 198 12.22 2.62 12.29
C LEU A 198 12.66 3.75 13.22
N ARG A 199 11.90 4.06 14.28
CA ARG A 199 12.06 5.28 15.11
C ARG A 199 13.48 5.51 15.63
N GLU A 200 14.17 4.45 16.04
CA GLU A 200 15.52 4.53 16.61
C GLU A 200 16.58 4.90 15.56
N TYR A 201 16.30 4.68 14.28
CA TYR A 201 17.20 4.95 13.16
C TYR A 201 16.82 6.20 12.37
N LEU A 202 15.61 6.74 12.63
CA LEU A 202 15.10 7.90 11.92
C LEU A 202 16.01 9.11 12.11
N ASP A 203 16.25 9.80 11.01
CA ASP A 203 17.09 10.99 10.91
C ASP A 203 18.58 10.77 11.27
N GLN A 204 18.99 9.51 11.46
CA GLN A 204 20.38 9.11 11.68
C GLN A 204 20.91 8.31 10.50
N THR A 205 20.33 7.12 10.27
CA THR A 205 20.68 6.23 9.16
C THR A 205 19.49 5.96 8.25
N VAL A 206 18.25 6.21 8.70
CA VAL A 206 17.01 6.04 7.93
C VAL A 206 16.31 7.38 7.76
N PHE A 207 15.93 7.72 6.54
CA PHE A 207 15.32 9.01 6.20
C PHE A 207 14.01 8.81 5.45
N ARG A 208 12.97 9.56 5.82
CA ARG A 208 11.69 9.57 5.12
C ARG A 208 11.84 10.16 3.71
N ALA A 209 11.30 9.47 2.71
CA ALA A 209 11.27 9.89 1.30
C ALA A 209 9.83 9.88 0.77
N GLU A 210 9.06 10.93 1.07
CA GLU A 210 7.63 11.02 0.74
C GLU A 210 7.36 10.98 -0.76
N GLU A 211 8.28 11.56 -1.54
CA GLU A 211 8.25 11.57 -3.00
C GLU A 211 8.27 10.16 -3.62
N LEU A 212 8.78 9.16 -2.88
CA LEU A 212 8.87 7.79 -3.34
C LEU A 212 7.62 6.95 -3.02
N ASP A 213 6.71 7.42 -2.16
CA ASP A 213 5.48 6.69 -1.80
C ASP A 213 4.69 6.31 -3.04
N MET A 214 4.57 7.26 -3.97
CA MET A 214 3.76 7.07 -5.16
C MET A 214 4.26 5.92 -6.05
N TYR A 215 5.52 5.52 -5.91
CA TYR A 215 6.14 4.49 -6.73
C TYR A 215 6.24 3.14 -6.01
N ILE A 216 5.76 2.98 -4.79
CA ILE A 216 5.87 1.70 -4.06
C ILE A 216 5.18 0.55 -4.81
N THR A 217 4.09 0.84 -5.51
CA THR A 217 3.32 -0.15 -6.28
C THR A 217 3.72 -0.24 -7.76
N SER A 218 4.75 0.51 -8.20
CA SER A 218 5.23 0.55 -9.58
C SER A 218 6.76 0.66 -9.67
N THR A 219 7.29 0.89 -10.86
CA THR A 219 8.72 1.11 -11.06
C THR A 219 9.07 2.56 -10.75
N ILE A 220 10.05 2.76 -9.85
CA ILE A 220 10.63 4.08 -9.57
C ILE A 220 11.52 4.49 -10.75
N PRO A 221 11.28 5.65 -11.40
CA PRO A 221 12.18 6.20 -12.42
C PRO A 221 13.60 6.43 -11.87
N ASP A 222 14.62 6.22 -12.70
CA ASP A 222 16.03 6.28 -12.26
C ASP A 222 16.45 7.68 -11.79
N ASP A 223 15.94 8.72 -12.44
CA ASP A 223 16.17 10.12 -12.08
C ASP A 223 15.55 10.46 -10.71
N VAL A 224 14.28 10.09 -10.51
CA VAL A 224 13.57 10.29 -9.23
C VAL A 224 14.27 9.53 -8.10
N ARG A 225 14.70 8.29 -8.37
CA ARG A 225 15.46 7.48 -7.42
C ARG A 225 16.77 8.16 -7.03
N ALA A 226 17.54 8.63 -8.02
CA ALA A 226 18.84 9.25 -7.79
C ALA A 226 18.72 10.55 -6.97
N GLU A 227 17.72 11.37 -7.27
CA GLU A 227 17.46 12.63 -6.56
C GLU A 227 17.05 12.39 -5.09
N ALA A 228 16.13 11.46 -4.84
CA ALA A 228 15.70 11.11 -3.48
C ALA A 228 16.87 10.59 -2.64
N ILE A 229 17.72 9.71 -3.22
CA ILE A 229 18.92 9.21 -2.54
C ILE A 229 19.92 10.33 -2.27
N ALA A 230 20.17 11.23 -3.22
CA ALA A 230 21.08 12.36 -3.03
C ALA A 230 20.60 13.28 -1.89
N THR A 231 19.29 13.54 -1.82
CA THR A 231 18.66 14.34 -0.77
C THR A 231 18.80 13.67 0.59
N ALA A 232 18.46 12.39 0.71
CA ALA A 232 18.62 11.64 1.96
C ALA A 232 20.09 11.53 2.39
N ARG A 233 21.02 11.38 1.43
CA ARG A 233 22.45 11.35 1.71
C ARG A 233 22.96 12.66 2.30
N ALA A 234 22.50 13.79 1.78
CA ALA A 234 22.84 15.11 2.34
C ALA A 234 22.36 15.25 3.79
N LYS A 235 21.14 14.78 4.08
CA LYS A 235 20.60 14.72 5.46
C LYS A 235 21.45 13.83 6.37
N CYS A 236 21.85 12.65 5.89
CA CYS A 236 22.72 11.74 6.64
C CYS A 236 24.08 12.37 6.98
N ARG A 237 24.73 13.05 6.03
CA ARG A 237 25.98 13.79 6.29
C ARG A 237 25.79 14.86 7.37
N ALA A 238 24.69 15.59 7.32
CA ALA A 238 24.39 16.63 8.30
C ALA A 238 24.19 16.03 9.71
N ALA A 239 23.46 14.92 9.81
CA ALA A 239 23.24 14.22 11.08
C ALA A 239 24.56 13.72 11.70
N ILE A 240 25.42 13.08 10.90
CA ILE A 240 26.74 12.62 11.36
C ILE A 240 27.60 13.80 11.83
N ALA A 241 27.60 14.91 11.10
CA ALA A 241 28.37 16.10 11.46
C ALA A 241 27.88 16.76 12.75
N GLU A 242 26.58 16.67 13.05
CA GLU A 242 26.02 17.22 14.29
C GLU A 242 26.35 16.34 15.49
N GLN A 243 26.23 15.01 15.36
CA GLN A 243 26.65 14.06 16.40
C GLN A 243 28.12 14.25 16.78
N ALA A 244 28.99 14.42 15.79
CA ALA A 244 30.42 14.68 16.04
C ALA A 244 30.68 15.99 16.82
N LYS A 245 29.80 17.00 16.72
CA LYS A 245 29.94 18.24 17.52
C LYS A 245 29.44 18.05 18.95
N GLU A 246 28.38 17.26 19.15
CA GLU A 246 27.82 16.96 20.47
C GLU A 246 28.81 16.14 21.31
N GLU A 247 29.43 15.11 20.72
CA GLU A 247 30.47 14.31 21.38
C GLU A 247 31.68 15.16 21.81
N VAL A 248 32.09 16.13 21.00
CA VAL A 248 33.20 17.05 21.34
C VAL A 248 32.83 18.01 22.48
N LYS A 249 31.55 18.39 22.62
CA LYS A 249 31.07 19.24 23.71
C LYS A 249 30.91 18.50 25.03
N GLU A 250 30.38 17.27 25.02
CA GLU A 250 30.26 16.46 26.25
C GLU A 250 31.62 16.16 26.89
N VAL A 251 32.66 15.95 26.07
CA VAL A 251 34.04 15.78 26.57
C VAL A 251 34.59 17.08 27.16
N ALA A 252 34.19 18.25 26.63
CA ALA A 252 34.66 19.55 27.10
C ALA A 252 33.95 20.06 28.37
N ASP A 253 32.68 19.66 28.59
CA ASP A 253 31.88 20.04 29.76
C ASP A 253 31.96 19.01 30.92
N GLY A 254 32.61 17.86 30.69
CA GLY A 254 32.82 16.78 31.65
C GLY A 254 34.17 16.80 32.39
N ASP A 255 35.05 17.74 32.06
CA ASP A 255 36.33 18.05 32.75
C ASP A 255 36.19 19.30 33.65
#